data_AF-A0AAJ0C124-F1
#
_entry.id   AF-A0AAJ0C124-F1
#
_cell.length_a   1.000
_cell.length_b   1.000
_cell.length_c   1.000
_cell.angle_alpha   90.00
_cell.angle_beta   90.00
_cell.angle_gamma   90.00
#
_symmetry.space_group_name_H-M   'P 1'
#
loop_
_entity.id
_entity.type
_entity.pdbx_description
1 polymer ?
#
loop_
_entity_poly.entity_id
_entity_poly.type
_entity_poly.pdbx_seq_one_letter_code
_entity_poly.pdbx_strand_id
1 'polypeptide(L)'
;MCSKAGDSKGPDAAQRELDCLWKITTSEYATTLRVPKLLGLIETPDDKRVIGFLEEYIPVSDTWELSTLGSIETVSAIAENRRKKWASQVQETVHLLHQNGVTWGDGKASKRADLPRY
;
A
#
# COMPACT_ATOMS: atom_id res chain seq x y z
N MET A 1 -6.85 -10.07 4.72
CA MET A 1 -7.42 -9.02 3.84
C MET A 1 -7.60 -7.76 4.67
N CYS A 2 -7.39 -6.60 4.07
CA CYS A 2 -7.62 -5.29 4.69
C CYS A 2 -8.76 -4.59 3.92
N SER A 3 -9.58 -3.82 4.60
CA SER A 3 -10.69 -3.08 3.99
C SER A 3 -10.50 -1.58 4.19
N LYS A 4 -10.70 -0.80 3.13
CA LYS A 4 -10.67 0.65 3.19
C LYS A 4 -12.01 1.21 2.74
N ALA A 5 -12.66 1.96 3.64
CA ALA A 5 -13.89 2.68 3.36
C ALA A 5 -13.59 4.17 3.18
N GLY A 6 -14.43 4.88 2.43
CA GLY A 6 -14.34 6.34 2.33
C GLY A 6 -14.45 7.01 3.70
N ASP A 7 -13.43 7.79 4.08
CA ASP A 7 -13.38 8.53 5.35
C ASP A 7 -13.77 10.01 5.14
N SER A 8 -14.01 10.71 6.25
CA SER A 8 -14.18 12.16 6.45
C SER A 8 -13.15 13.07 5.75
N LYS A 9 -12.04 12.51 5.23
CA LYS A 9 -11.07 13.21 4.37
C LYS A 9 -11.56 13.45 2.93
N GLY A 10 -12.76 12.97 2.61
CA GLY A 10 -13.47 13.23 1.37
C GLY A 10 -13.49 12.01 0.43
N PRO A 11 -14.56 11.85 -0.36
CA PRO A 11 -14.72 10.72 -1.30
C PRO A 11 -13.55 10.60 -2.30
N ASP A 12 -12.88 11.72 -2.61
CA ASP A 12 -11.84 11.79 -3.63
C ASP A 12 -10.54 11.05 -3.29
N ALA A 13 -10.17 10.94 -2.01
CA ALA A 13 -8.90 10.32 -1.62
C ALA A 13 -8.94 8.79 -1.77
N ALA A 14 -10.01 8.16 -1.28
CA ALA A 14 -10.22 6.73 -1.43
C ALA A 14 -10.46 6.35 -2.90
N GLN A 15 -11.16 7.20 -3.66
CA GLN A 15 -11.36 6.98 -5.09
C GLN A 15 -10.04 7.06 -5.86
N ARG A 16 -9.19 8.06 -5.60
CA ARG A 16 -7.86 8.15 -6.22
C ARG A 16 -6.98 6.95 -5.92
N GLU A 17 -7.05 6.42 -4.69
CA GLU A 17 -6.32 5.22 -4.31
C GLU A 17 -6.83 3.98 -5.06
N LEU A 18 -8.15 3.81 -5.14
CA LEU A 18 -8.78 2.77 -5.94
C LEU A 18 -8.37 2.87 -7.41
N ASP A 19 -8.40 4.06 -8.01
CA ASP A 19 -8.02 4.29 -9.40
C ASP A 19 -6.55 3.91 -9.65
N CYS A 20 -5.65 4.26 -8.71
CA CYS A 20 -4.24 3.88 -8.78
C CYS A 20 -4.05 2.37 -8.70
N LEU A 21 -4.69 1.71 -7.71
CA LEU A 21 -4.59 0.26 -7.52
C LEU A 21 -5.19 -0.50 -8.70
N TRP A 22 -6.31 -0.02 -9.25
CA TRP A 22 -6.93 -0.57 -10.44
C TRP A 22 -5.97 -0.48 -11.63
N LYS A 23 -5.38 0.70 -11.88
CA LYS A 23 -4.42 0.92 -12.96
C LYS A 23 -3.20 -0.01 -12.88
N ILE A 24 -2.71 -0.26 -11.67
CA ILE A 24 -1.59 -1.20 -11.45
C ILE A 24 -2.06 -2.64 -11.69
N THR A 25 -3.23 -3.01 -11.20
CA THR A 25 -3.78 -4.38 -11.33
C THR A 25 -4.07 -4.75 -12.78
N THR A 26 -4.43 -3.78 -13.62
CA THR A 26 -4.72 -4.01 -15.04
C THR A 26 -3.51 -3.80 -15.97
N SER A 27 -2.33 -3.46 -15.44
CA SER A 27 -1.13 -3.26 -16.26
C SER A 27 -0.28 -4.51 -16.39
N GLU A 28 0.68 -4.48 -17.32
CA GLU A 28 1.69 -5.56 -17.50
C GLU A 28 2.59 -5.73 -16.26
N TYR A 29 2.58 -4.78 -15.32
CA TYR A 29 3.42 -4.78 -14.13
C TYR A 29 2.71 -5.33 -12.89
N ALA A 30 1.46 -5.80 -13.00
CA ALA A 30 0.65 -6.28 -11.88
C ALA A 30 1.32 -7.39 -11.06
N THR A 31 2.15 -8.23 -11.70
CA THR A 31 2.89 -9.31 -11.02
C THR A 31 4.27 -8.88 -10.51
N THR A 32 4.81 -7.77 -11.01
CA THR A 32 6.16 -7.28 -10.71
C THR A 32 6.14 -6.22 -9.61
N LEU A 33 5.12 -5.37 -9.60
CA LEU A 33 4.93 -4.33 -8.60
C LEU A 33 4.56 -4.93 -7.25
N ARG A 34 5.31 -4.52 -6.21
CA ARG A 34 5.10 -4.96 -4.83
C ARG A 34 4.17 -3.98 -4.11
N VAL A 35 2.92 -3.94 -4.55
CA VAL A 35 1.85 -3.15 -3.94
C VAL A 35 0.75 -4.07 -3.41
N PRO A 36 -0.07 -3.63 -2.43
CA PRO A 36 -1.26 -4.37 -2.05
C PRO A 36 -2.14 -4.63 -3.26
N LYS A 37 -2.56 -5.88 -3.47
CA LYS A 37 -3.45 -6.23 -4.58
C LYS A 37 -4.87 -5.84 -4.25
N LEU A 38 -5.58 -5.27 -5.22
CA LEU A 38 -7.02 -5.06 -5.11
C LEU A 38 -7.73 -6.42 -5.20
N LEU A 39 -8.49 -6.76 -4.16
CA LEU A 39 -9.20 -8.05 -4.05
C LEU A 39 -10.69 -7.93 -4.38
N GLY A 40 -11.29 -6.75 -4.21
CA GLY A 40 -12.71 -6.54 -4.50
C GLY A 40 -13.23 -5.17 -4.08
N LEU A 41 -14.50 -4.91 -4.39
CA LEU A 41 -15.23 -3.71 -3.99
C LEU A 41 -16.20 -4.02 -2.85
N ILE A 42 -16.45 -3.04 -2.00
CA ILE A 42 -17.43 -3.12 -0.91
C ILE A 42 -18.65 -2.31 -1.33
N GLU A 43 -19.80 -2.97 -1.40
CA GLU A 43 -21.05 -2.36 -1.83
C GLU A 43 -22.10 -2.38 -0.70
N THR A 44 -22.97 -1.38 -0.68
CA THR A 44 -24.18 -1.40 0.17
C THR A 44 -25.15 -2.47 -0.34
N PRO A 45 -25.84 -3.20 0.55
CA PRO A 45 -26.81 -4.22 0.15
C PRO A 45 -28.00 -3.66 -0.63
N ASP A 46 -28.42 -2.43 -0.30
CA ASP A 46 -29.70 -1.87 -0.74
C ASP A 46 -29.63 -1.25 -2.14
N ASP A 47 -28.60 -0.44 -2.41
CA ASP A 47 -28.45 0.32 -3.66
C ASP A 47 -27.16 0.03 -4.44
N LYS A 48 -26.40 -1.00 -4.04
CA LYS A 48 -25.12 -1.40 -4.67
C LYS A 48 -24.11 -0.27 -4.81
N ARG A 49 -24.17 0.70 -3.91
CA ARG A 49 -23.24 1.82 -3.90
C ARG A 49 -21.90 1.35 -3.38
N VAL A 50 -20.84 1.60 -4.15
CA VAL A 50 -19.48 1.31 -3.70
C VAL A 50 -19.10 2.27 -2.57
N ILE A 51 -18.83 1.71 -1.39
CA ILE A 51 -18.44 2.45 -0.19
C ILE A 51 -16.96 2.27 0.17
N GLY A 52 -16.28 1.35 -0.51
CA GLY A 52 -14.88 1.04 -0.26
C GLY A 52 -14.36 -0.11 -1.12
N PHE A 53 -13.18 -0.60 -0.77
CA PHE A 53 -12.53 -1.71 -1.45
C PHE A 53 -11.72 -2.59 -0.49
N LEU A 54 -11.44 -3.80 -0.94
CA LEU A 54 -10.63 -4.80 -0.24
C LEU A 54 -9.25 -4.89 -0.88
N GLU A 55 -8.22 -4.96 -0.05
CA GLU A 55 -6.83 -5.13 -0.48
C GLU A 55 -6.14 -6.30 0.23
N GLU A 56 -5.06 -6.79 -0.39
CA GLU A 56 -4.18 -7.79 0.18
C GLU A 56 -3.60 -7.29 1.50
N TYR A 57 -3.77 -8.09 2.56
CA TYR A 57 -3.15 -7.78 3.83
C TYR A 57 -1.68 -8.22 3.79
N ILE A 58 -0.78 -7.27 3.98
CA ILE A 58 0.65 -7.55 4.08
C ILE A 58 0.98 -7.80 5.56
N PRO A 59 1.27 -9.05 5.97
CA PRO A 59 1.60 -9.35 7.34
C PRO A 59 2.90 -8.66 7.73
N VAL A 60 2.89 -8.10 8.93
CA VAL A 60 4.03 -7.45 9.54
C VAL A 60 4.68 -8.44 10.52
N SER A 61 6.00 -8.44 10.64
CA SER A 61 6.67 -9.32 11.61
C SER A 61 6.22 -9.00 13.04
N ASP A 62 6.00 -10.02 13.87
CA ASP A 62 5.58 -9.88 15.28
C ASP A 62 6.56 -9.10 16.15
N THR A 63 7.82 -8.95 15.69
CA THR A 63 8.79 -8.05 16.29
C THR A 63 8.45 -6.61 15.95
N TRP A 64 7.92 -5.88 16.94
CA TRP A 64 7.52 -4.46 16.89
C TRP A 64 8.54 -3.54 16.19
N GLU A 65 9.84 -3.82 16.36
CA GLU A 65 10.97 -3.06 15.81
C GLU A 65 11.01 -3.01 14.28
N LEU A 66 10.43 -4.00 13.60
CA LEU A 66 10.39 -4.09 12.14
C LEU A 66 8.98 -3.88 11.57
N SER A 67 8.10 -3.28 12.38
CA SER A 67 6.71 -3.10 11.98
C SER A 67 6.56 -2.15 10.78
N THR A 68 7.46 -1.16 10.70
CA THR A 68 7.63 -0.27 9.54
C THR A 68 9.10 0.09 9.36
N LEU A 69 9.52 0.60 8.21
CA LEU A 69 10.88 1.18 8.09
C LEU A 69 11.07 2.37 9.04
N GLY A 70 9.99 3.07 9.41
CA GLY A 70 10.01 4.17 10.37
C GLY A 70 10.11 3.75 11.84
N SER A 71 9.88 2.49 12.20
CA SER A 71 10.01 2.00 13.58
C SER A 71 11.44 1.61 13.95
N ILE A 72 12.37 1.70 13.00
CA ILE A 72 13.78 1.33 13.22
C ILE A 72 14.47 2.49 13.94
N GLU A 73 14.63 2.37 15.25
CA GLU A 73 15.32 3.38 16.07
C GLU A 73 16.82 3.43 15.77
N THR A 74 17.45 2.27 15.57
CA THR A 74 18.89 2.16 15.34
C THR A 74 19.16 1.54 13.97
N VAL A 75 19.18 2.37 12.94
CA VAL A 75 19.42 1.93 11.54
C VAL A 75 20.75 1.18 11.40
N SER A 76 21.78 1.55 12.19
CA SER A 76 23.09 0.90 12.19
C SER A 76 23.07 -0.54 12.71
N ALA A 77 22.08 -0.93 13.51
CA ALA A 77 21.91 -2.30 14.00
C ALA A 77 21.42 -3.27 12.91
N ILE A 78 20.86 -2.75 11.80
CA ILE A 78 20.46 -3.55 10.65
C ILE A 78 21.68 -3.88 9.79
N ALA A 79 21.78 -5.10 9.27
CA ALA A 79 22.88 -5.44 8.36
C ALA A 79 22.84 -4.57 7.08
N GLU A 80 24.00 -4.10 6.62
CA GLU A 80 24.09 -3.16 5.48
C GLU A 80 23.49 -3.74 4.20
N ASN A 81 23.72 -5.02 3.93
CA ASN A 81 23.14 -5.74 2.79
C ASN A 81 21.61 -5.67 2.79
N ARG A 82 20.98 -5.76 3.97
CA ARG A 82 19.53 -5.68 4.13
C ARG A 82 19.01 -4.27 3.84
N ARG A 83 19.69 -3.23 4.34
CA ARG A 83 19.34 -1.83 4.01
C ARG A 83 19.47 -1.53 2.51
N LYS A 84 20.55 -1.99 1.88
CA LYS A 84 20.75 -1.86 0.41
C LYS A 84 19.64 -2.56 -0.37
N LYS A 85 19.26 -3.77 0.05
CA LYS A 85 18.15 -4.52 -0.56
C LYS A 85 16.84 -3.75 -0.48
N TRP A 86 16.50 -3.20 0.68
CA TRP A 86 15.28 -2.39 0.83
C TRP A 86 15.32 -1.12 -0.03
N ALA A 87 16.43 -0.40 -0.05
CA ALA A 87 16.59 0.79 -0.88
C ALA A 87 16.40 0.45 -2.38
N SER A 88 17.00 -0.64 -2.84
CA SER A 88 16.85 -1.12 -4.22
C SER A 88 15.40 -1.49 -4.54
N GLN A 89 14.69 -2.16 -3.62
CA GLN A 89 13.28 -2.53 -3.81
C GLN A 89 12.37 -1.32 -3.87
N VAL A 90 12.60 -0.31 -3.02
CA VAL A 90 11.84 0.94 -3.03
C VAL A 90 12.09 1.70 -4.33
N GLN A 91 13.35 1.80 -4.76
CA GLN A 91 13.72 2.49 -6.00
C GLN A 91 13.10 1.82 -7.24
N GLU A 92 13.15 0.49 -7.32
CA GLU A 92 12.53 -0.29 -8.39
C GLU A 92 11.01 -0.10 -8.39
N THR A 93 10.36 -0.17 -7.23
CA THR A 93 8.91 0.03 -7.11
C THR A 93 8.50 1.44 -7.57
N VAL A 94 9.20 2.48 -7.13
CA VAL A 94 8.94 3.87 -7.57
C VAL A 94 9.13 4.02 -9.08
N HIS A 95 10.18 3.43 -9.64
CA HIS A 95 10.43 3.46 -11.07
C HIS A 95 9.28 2.84 -11.87
N LEU A 96 8.86 1.63 -11.48
CA LEU A 96 7.75 0.93 -12.13
C LEU A 96 6.42 1.67 -11.96
N LEU A 97 6.15 2.25 -10.78
CA LEU A 97 4.96 3.08 -10.58
C LEU A 97 4.94 4.27 -11.56
N HIS A 98 6.06 4.97 -11.69
CA HIS A 98 6.16 6.09 -12.63
C HIS A 98 6.03 5.65 -14.09
N GLN A 99 6.57 4.49 -14.48
CA GLN A 99 6.34 3.92 -15.82
C GLN A 99 4.85 3.60 -16.07
N ASN A 100 4.13 3.20 -15.03
CA ASN A 100 2.68 3.04 -15.05
C ASN A 100 1.91 4.36 -14.96
N GLY A 101 2.59 5.51 -14.93
CA GLY A 101 1.98 6.83 -14.74
C GLY A 101 1.23 6.96 -13.41
N VAL A 102 1.71 6.30 -12.36
CA VAL A 102 1.25 6.42 -10.97
C VAL A 102 2.35 7.09 -10.17
N THR A 103 2.04 8.16 -9.44
CA THR A 103 3.00 8.87 -8.61
C THR A 103 2.79 8.53 -7.13
N TRP A 104 3.85 8.10 -6.45
CA TRP A 104 3.80 7.89 -4.99
C TRP A 104 3.92 9.24 -4.25
N GLY A 105 2.79 9.93 -4.08
CA GLY A 105 2.76 11.30 -3.56
C GLY A 105 3.12 11.47 -2.07
N ASP A 106 3.07 10.42 -1.26
CA ASP A 106 3.39 10.45 0.18
C ASP A 106 4.26 9.26 0.60
N GLY A 107 5.43 9.13 -0.04
CA GLY A 107 6.43 8.07 0.15
C GLY A 107 7.15 8.12 1.51
N LYS A 108 6.41 8.05 2.61
CA LYS A 108 6.97 8.04 3.97
C LYS A 108 7.14 6.62 4.49
N ALA A 109 8.24 6.40 5.21
CA ALA A 109 8.60 5.13 5.85
C ALA A 109 7.60 4.64 6.93
N SER A 110 6.64 5.48 7.31
CA SER A 110 5.61 5.21 8.32
C SER A 110 4.25 4.77 7.74
N LYS A 111 4.09 4.70 6.41
CA LYS A 111 2.81 4.32 5.81
C LYS A 111 2.55 2.82 5.96
N ARG A 112 1.41 2.53 6.58
CA ARG A 112 0.85 1.22 6.94
C ARG A 112 -0.33 0.92 6.02
N ALA A 113 -0.61 -0.34 5.70
CA ALA A 113 -1.96 -0.75 5.29
C ALA A 113 -2.84 -0.72 6.55
N ASP A 114 -3.69 0.30 6.66
CA ASP A 114 -4.44 0.63 7.88
C ASP A 114 -5.13 -0.62 8.47
N LEU A 115 -4.69 -1.06 9.66
CA LEU A 115 -5.44 -2.05 10.43
C LEU A 115 -6.71 -1.38 10.97
N PRO A 116 -7.89 -2.01 10.86
CA PRO A 116 -9.07 -1.54 11.57
C PRO A 116 -8.76 -1.56 13.06
N ARG A 117 -8.82 -0.39 13.71
CA ARG A 117 -8.90 -0.34 15.17
C ARG A 117 -10.34 -0.72 15.53
N TYR A 118 -10.50 -1.88 16.15
CA TYR A 118 -11.66 -2.16 16.99
C TYR A 118 -11.53 -1.39 18.31
#